data_AF-A0A358HMW0-F1
#
_entry.id   AF-A0A358HMW0-F1
#
_cell.length_a   1.000
_cell.length_b   1.000
_cell.length_c   1.000
_cell.angle_alpha   90.00
_cell.angle_beta   90.00
_cell.angle_gamma   90.00
#
_symmetry.space_group_name_H-M   'P 1'
#
loop_
_entity.id
_entity.type
_entity.pdbx_description
1 polymer ?
#
loop_
_entity_poly.entity_id
_entity_poly.type
_entity_poly.pdbx_seq_one_letter_code
_entity_poly.pdbx_strand_id
1 'polypeptide(L)'
;REQLSHMRSTLAEIASKYDMALLAASTHPFAQWDSQKHTEGERYSTIARDLRTVVDRLLICGMHVHVGIEDDDLRIELMAQASYFLPHLLALTTSSPFWRGRDTGLQTFRLSVFDNLPRTGLPEVFGSWAEYRRHVDMLIQAGVIE
;
A
#
# COMPACT_ATOMS: atom_id res chain seq x y z
N ARG A 1 -10.95 9.85 -14.00
CA ARG A 1 -10.90 11.11 -13.20
C ARG A 1 -12.27 11.46 -12.62
N GLU A 2 -13.32 11.49 -13.44
CA GLU A 2 -14.69 11.86 -13.03
C GLU A 2 -15.23 10.99 -11.89
N GLN A 3 -15.11 9.66 -12.01
CA GLN A 3 -15.55 8.72 -10.97
C GLN A 3 -14.89 8.99 -9.60
N LEU A 4 -13.57 9.21 -9.57
CA LEU A 4 -12.84 9.54 -8.35
C LEU A 4 -13.29 10.89 -7.76
N SER A 5 -13.51 11.88 -8.62
CA SER A 5 -14.02 13.18 -8.17
C SER A 5 -15.40 13.04 -7.56
N HIS A 6 -16.31 12.31 -8.23
CA HIS A 6 -17.65 12.05 -7.74
C HIS A 6 -17.62 11.33 -6.38
N MET A 7 -16.89 10.21 -6.27
CA MET A 7 -16.76 9.47 -5.01
C MET A 7 -16.21 10.33 -3.87
N ARG A 8 -15.17 11.14 -4.13
CA ARG A 8 -14.59 12.02 -3.11
C ARG A 8 -15.56 13.12 -2.67
N SER A 9 -16.28 13.74 -3.61
CA SER A 9 -17.29 14.75 -3.29
C SER A 9 -18.43 14.16 -2.48
N THR A 10 -18.99 13.02 -2.92
CA THR A 10 -20.07 12.33 -2.21
C THR A 10 -19.66 11.95 -0.79
N LEU A 11 -18.46 11.41 -0.60
CA LEU A 11 -17.97 11.07 0.75
C LEU A 11 -17.76 12.31 1.62
N ALA A 12 -17.25 13.40 1.07
CA ALA A 12 -17.07 14.66 1.81
C ALA A 12 -18.41 15.26 2.25
N GLU A 13 -19.43 15.24 1.38
CA GLU A 13 -20.80 15.67 1.68
C GLU A 13 -21.49 14.83 2.75
N ILE A 14 -21.21 13.52 2.78
CA ILE A 14 -21.73 12.64 3.82
C ILE A 14 -21.01 12.89 5.14
N ALA A 15 -19.67 12.97 5.12
CA ALA A 15 -18.85 13.16 6.32
C ALA A 15 -19.18 14.48 7.05
N SER A 16 -19.46 15.55 6.30
CA SER A 16 -19.78 16.86 6.88
C SER A 16 -21.06 16.85 7.72
N LYS A 17 -22.00 15.93 7.45
CA LYS A 17 -23.23 15.75 8.25
C LYS A 17 -22.95 15.18 9.65
N TYR A 18 -21.75 14.69 9.89
CA TYR A 18 -21.30 14.10 11.14
C TYR A 18 -20.12 14.87 11.77
N ASP A 19 -19.91 16.12 11.36
CA ASP A 19 -18.75 16.95 11.76
C ASP A 19 -17.39 16.28 11.45
N MET A 20 -17.33 15.47 10.40
CA MET A 20 -16.14 14.79 9.94
C MET A 20 -15.63 15.37 8.61
N ALA A 21 -14.33 15.22 8.37
CA ALA A 21 -13.68 15.59 7.12
C ALA A 21 -12.77 14.47 6.63
N LEU A 22 -12.53 14.44 5.32
CA LEU A 22 -11.60 13.49 4.70
C LEU A 22 -10.18 14.05 4.72
N LEU A 23 -9.22 13.21 5.10
CA LEU A 23 -7.80 13.51 5.01
C LEU A 23 -7.17 12.72 3.86
N ALA A 24 -6.62 13.43 2.87
CA ALA A 24 -5.85 12.82 1.79
C ALA A 24 -4.36 12.87 2.12
N ALA A 25 -3.89 11.93 2.94
CA ALA A 25 -2.48 11.82 3.32
C ALA A 25 -2.09 10.35 3.46
N SER A 26 -0.81 10.05 3.20
CA SER A 26 -0.27 8.69 3.32
C SER A 26 -0.18 8.18 4.77
N THR A 27 -0.11 9.07 5.75
CA THR A 27 -0.18 8.78 7.19
C THR A 27 -1.10 9.78 7.87
N HIS A 28 -1.76 9.38 8.95
CA HIS A 28 -2.44 10.33 9.81
C HIS A 28 -1.40 11.09 10.67
N PRO A 29 -1.39 12.44 10.71
CA PRO A 29 -0.31 13.22 11.34
C PRO A 29 -0.09 12.91 12.82
N PHE A 30 -1.17 12.69 13.59
CA PHE A 30 -1.12 12.54 15.05
C PHE A 30 -1.85 11.33 15.63
N ALA A 31 -2.38 10.43 14.80
CA ALA A 31 -3.11 9.28 15.32
C ALA A 31 -2.17 8.34 16.07
N GLN A 32 -2.67 7.76 17.17
CA GLN A 32 -2.00 6.68 17.88
C GLN A 32 -2.50 5.37 17.28
N TRP A 33 -1.60 4.62 16.62
CA TRP A 33 -1.95 3.40 15.90
C TRP A 33 -2.45 2.30 16.86
N ASP A 34 -1.91 2.26 18.07
CA ASP A 34 -2.23 1.31 19.14
C ASP A 34 -3.61 1.53 19.77
N SER A 35 -4.24 2.69 19.51
CA SER A 35 -5.61 2.99 19.95
C SER A 35 -6.66 2.81 18.84
N GLN A 36 -6.28 2.35 17.64
CA GLN A 36 -7.20 2.18 16.53
C GLN A 36 -7.92 0.83 16.62
N LYS A 37 -9.19 0.81 16.18
CA LYS A 37 -9.98 -0.41 16.11
C LYS A 37 -9.64 -1.17 14.83
N HIS A 38 -9.48 -2.48 14.96
CA HIS A 38 -9.35 -3.36 13.80
C HIS A 38 -10.70 -3.47 13.08
N THR A 39 -10.64 -3.54 11.75
CA THR A 39 -11.79 -3.92 10.93
C THR A 39 -12.13 -5.38 11.23
N GLU A 40 -13.39 -5.65 11.56
CA GLU A 40 -13.87 -7.02 11.75
C GLU A 40 -13.86 -7.79 10.42
N GLY A 41 -13.37 -9.03 10.47
CA GLY A 41 -13.34 -9.92 9.30
C GLY A 41 -12.33 -11.05 9.46
N GLU A 42 -12.67 -12.23 8.93
CA GLU A 42 -11.84 -13.44 9.03
C GLU A 42 -10.44 -13.21 8.46
N ARG A 43 -10.35 -12.63 7.25
CA ARG A 43 -9.08 -12.27 6.61
C ARG A 43 -8.21 -11.34 7.49
N TYR A 44 -8.79 -10.29 8.07
CA TYR A 44 -8.05 -9.35 8.91
C TYR A 44 -7.58 -10.00 10.21
N SER A 45 -8.37 -10.91 10.76
CA SER A 45 -8.04 -11.67 11.96
C SER A 45 -6.84 -12.60 11.73
N THR A 46 -6.80 -13.28 10.57
CA THR A 46 -5.65 -14.11 10.17
C THR A 46 -4.38 -13.27 10.03
N ILE A 47 -4.44 -12.15 9.32
CA ILE A 47 -3.29 -11.25 9.15
C ILE A 47 -2.79 -10.72 10.51
N ALA A 48 -3.69 -10.33 11.41
CA ALA A 48 -3.32 -9.85 12.75
C ALA A 48 -2.69 -10.95 13.61
N ARG A 49 -3.18 -12.18 13.51
CA ARG A 49 -2.59 -13.33 14.20
C ARG A 49 -1.16 -13.60 13.70
N ASP A 50 -0.96 -13.54 12.39
CA ASP A 50 0.30 -13.98 11.77
C ASP A 50 1.38 -12.90 11.83
N LEU A 51 1.02 -11.62 11.65
CA LEU A 51 1.96 -10.49 11.64
C LEU A 51 2.06 -9.74 12.97
N ARG A 52 1.13 -9.98 13.90
CA ARG A 52 1.11 -9.38 15.25
C ARG A 52 1.28 -7.84 15.19
N THR A 53 2.05 -7.27 16.12
CA THR A 53 2.26 -5.83 16.29
C THR A 53 2.77 -5.09 15.05
N VAL A 54 3.32 -5.80 14.07
CA VAL A 54 3.72 -5.19 12.79
C VAL A 54 2.49 -4.70 12.02
N VAL A 55 1.40 -5.48 12.01
CA VAL A 55 0.18 -5.06 11.29
C VAL A 55 -0.55 -3.93 12.00
N ASP A 56 -0.49 -3.89 13.34
CA ASP A 56 -1.18 -2.87 14.15
C ASP A 56 -0.71 -1.45 13.79
N ARG A 57 0.52 -1.32 13.28
CA ARG A 57 1.09 -0.04 12.83
C ARG A 57 0.65 0.39 11.43
N LEU A 58 -0.06 -0.45 10.67
CA LEU A 58 -0.47 -0.18 9.28
C LEU A 58 -1.65 0.80 9.18
N LEU A 59 -1.55 1.91 9.89
CA LEU A 59 -2.42 3.07 9.73
C LEU A 59 -1.90 3.97 8.60
N ILE A 60 -1.78 3.38 7.42
CA ILE A 60 -1.25 4.04 6.22
C ILE A 60 -2.28 3.99 5.09
N CYS A 61 -2.27 5.05 4.27
CA CYS A 61 -3.11 5.14 3.08
C CYS A 61 -2.23 5.14 1.83
N GLY A 62 -2.73 4.56 0.73
CA GLY A 62 -2.04 4.54 -0.56
C GLY A 62 -3.03 4.71 -1.71
N MET A 63 -2.56 5.30 -2.80
CA MET A 63 -3.27 5.29 -4.08
C MET A 63 -2.67 4.18 -4.94
N HIS A 64 -3.49 3.22 -5.34
CA HIS A 64 -3.06 2.12 -6.20
C HIS A 64 -3.60 2.36 -7.62
N VAL A 65 -2.72 2.29 -8.61
CA VAL A 65 -3.07 2.42 -10.04
C VAL A 65 -2.86 1.05 -10.69
N HIS A 66 -3.93 0.51 -11.27
CA HIS A 66 -3.90 -0.78 -11.95
C HIS A 66 -3.83 -0.55 -13.46
N VAL A 67 -2.87 -1.20 -14.12
CA VAL A 67 -2.68 -1.14 -15.57
C VAL A 67 -2.79 -2.57 -16.11
N GLY A 68 -3.81 -2.83 -16.93
CA GLY A 68 -4.01 -4.12 -17.58
C GLY A 68 -3.12 -4.27 -18.80
N ILE A 69 -2.37 -5.36 -18.88
CA ILE A 69 -1.48 -5.70 -19.99
C ILE A 69 -1.80 -7.14 -20.40
N GLU A 70 -2.27 -7.33 -21.63
CA GLU A 70 -2.75 -8.62 -22.13
C GLU A 70 -1.61 -9.62 -22.36
N ASP A 71 -0.51 -9.15 -22.96
CA ASP A 71 0.66 -9.99 -23.23
C ASP A 71 1.47 -10.26 -21.95
N ASP A 72 1.68 -11.53 -21.65
CA ASP A 72 2.29 -11.96 -20.38
C ASP A 72 3.79 -11.65 -20.32
N ASP A 73 4.52 -11.79 -21.42
CA ASP A 73 5.96 -11.50 -21.46
C ASP A 73 6.21 -9.98 -21.41
N LEU A 74 5.43 -9.20 -22.15
CA LEU A 74 5.43 -7.74 -22.07
C LEU A 74 5.12 -7.25 -20.66
N ARG A 75 4.23 -7.94 -19.93
CA ARG A 75 3.93 -7.59 -18.53
C ARG A 75 5.16 -7.73 -17.64
N ILE A 76 5.96 -8.78 -17.83
CA ILE A 76 7.21 -8.99 -17.07
C ILE A 76 8.26 -7.94 -17.45
N GLU A 77 8.43 -7.67 -18.74
CA GLU A 77 9.36 -6.63 -19.20
C GLU A 77 9.01 -5.26 -18.63
N LEU A 78 7.73 -4.89 -18.66
CA LEU A 78 7.24 -3.62 -18.11
C LEU A 78 7.37 -3.56 -16.58
N MET A 79 7.19 -4.68 -15.87
CA MET A 79 7.39 -4.72 -14.42
C MET A 79 8.85 -4.41 -14.04
N ALA A 80 9.81 -4.96 -14.79
CA ALA A 80 11.22 -4.66 -14.59
C ALA A 80 11.52 -3.17 -14.82
N GLN A 81 10.97 -2.59 -15.88
CA GLN A 81 11.14 -1.17 -16.22
C GLN A 81 10.43 -0.22 -15.24
N ALA A 82 9.29 -0.63 -14.68
CA ALA A 82 8.53 0.20 -13.74
C ALA A 82 9.37 0.59 -12.51
N SER A 83 10.26 -0.32 -12.05
CA SER A 83 11.15 -0.08 -10.91
C SER A 83 12.02 1.17 -11.08
N TYR A 84 12.44 1.49 -12.31
CA TYR A 84 13.21 2.69 -12.63
C TYR A 84 12.41 3.98 -12.39
N PHE A 85 11.11 3.96 -12.64
CA PHE A 85 10.24 5.13 -12.50
C PHE A 85 9.72 5.33 -11.08
N LEU A 86 9.75 4.30 -10.23
CA LEU A 86 9.19 4.36 -8.88
C LEU A 86 9.73 5.51 -8.01
N PRO A 87 11.05 5.83 -7.98
CA PRO A 87 11.55 6.96 -7.19
C PRO A 87 10.98 8.31 -7.64
N HIS A 88 10.75 8.49 -8.95
CA HIS A 88 10.19 9.70 -9.52
C HIS A 88 8.72 9.87 -9.13
N LEU A 89 7.94 8.78 -9.24
CA LEU A 89 6.55 8.76 -8.80
C LEU A 89 6.43 8.99 -7.30
N LEU A 90 7.33 8.40 -6.51
CA LEU A 90 7.37 8.61 -5.06
C LEU A 90 7.61 10.08 -4.73
N ALA A 91 8.60 10.72 -5.35
CA ALA A 91 8.91 12.14 -5.12
C ALA A 91 7.71 13.06 -5.40
N LEU A 92 6.90 12.75 -6.41
CA LEU A 92 5.71 13.53 -6.77
C LEU A 92 4.50 13.27 -5.86
N THR A 93 4.51 12.16 -5.10
CA THR A 93 3.33 11.69 -4.35
C THR A 93 3.55 11.68 -2.83
N THR A 94 4.70 12.14 -2.36
CA THR A 94 5.01 12.21 -0.92
C THR A 94 3.97 13.01 -0.16
N SER A 95 3.39 12.43 0.89
CA SER A 95 2.33 13.07 1.69
C SER A 95 2.30 12.58 3.14
N SER A 96 3.45 12.17 3.69
CA SER A 96 3.53 11.65 5.06
C SER A 96 4.76 12.17 5.84
N PRO A 97 4.90 13.50 6.03
CA PRO A 97 6.01 14.04 6.80
C PRO A 97 5.85 13.88 8.32
N PHE A 98 4.62 13.63 8.80
CA PHE A 98 4.31 13.50 10.22
C PHE A 98 3.91 12.07 10.60
N TRP A 99 4.28 11.67 11.82
CA TRP A 99 3.87 10.41 12.43
C TRP A 99 3.71 10.57 13.95
N ARG A 100 2.53 10.20 14.49
CA ARG A 100 2.21 10.28 15.93
C ARG A 100 2.47 11.66 16.55
N GLY A 101 2.25 12.72 15.78
CA GLY A 101 2.36 14.12 16.20
C GLY A 101 3.78 14.67 16.09
N ARG A 102 4.71 13.93 15.48
CA ARG A 102 6.11 14.34 15.29
C ARG A 102 6.41 14.58 13.83
N ASP A 103 7.16 15.64 13.55
CA ASP A 103 7.86 15.80 12.29
C ASP A 103 8.94 14.73 12.21
N THR A 104 8.90 13.93 11.15
CA THR A 104 9.82 12.80 10.94
C THR A 104 11.12 13.22 10.25
N GLY A 105 11.19 14.43 9.70
CA GLY A 105 12.28 14.89 8.83
C GLY A 105 12.27 14.26 7.43
N LEU A 106 11.32 13.39 7.14
CA LEU A 106 11.12 12.76 5.82
C LEU A 106 9.94 13.40 5.11
N GLN A 107 9.93 13.34 3.77
CA GLN A 107 8.74 13.71 2.99
C GLN A 107 7.72 12.55 2.96
N THR A 108 8.19 11.31 3.14
CA THR A 108 7.38 10.09 3.08
C THR A 108 7.76 9.07 4.15
N PHE A 109 7.17 9.19 5.33
CA PHE A 109 7.35 8.22 6.42
C PHE A 109 6.58 6.91 6.19
N ARG A 110 5.57 6.91 5.32
CA ARG A 110 4.75 5.73 4.97
C ARG A 110 5.60 4.52 4.61
N LEU A 111 6.69 4.73 3.85
CA LEU A 111 7.56 3.61 3.44
C LEU A 111 8.24 2.96 4.64
N SER A 112 8.73 3.75 5.60
CA SER A 112 9.35 3.23 6.82
C SER A 112 8.37 2.43 7.69
N VAL A 113 7.08 2.76 7.66
CA VAL A 113 6.05 1.94 8.31
C VAL A 113 5.88 0.61 7.57
N PHE A 114 5.74 0.68 6.24
CA PHE A 114 5.44 -0.47 5.38
C PHE A 114 6.59 -1.49 5.28
N ASP A 115 7.85 -1.03 5.34
CA ASP A 115 9.06 -1.83 5.18
C ASP A 115 9.26 -2.91 6.26
N ASN A 116 8.50 -2.84 7.37
CA ASN A 116 8.55 -3.86 8.41
C ASN A 116 7.74 -5.12 8.06
N LEU A 117 7.01 -5.13 6.94
CA LEU A 117 6.21 -6.27 6.52
C LEU A 117 7.02 -7.25 5.67
N PRO A 118 6.74 -8.56 5.77
CA PRO A 118 7.32 -9.52 4.83
C PRO A 118 6.75 -9.31 3.43
N ARG A 119 7.58 -9.55 2.41
CA ARG A 119 7.20 -9.49 0.98
C ARG A 119 6.79 -8.10 0.50
N THR A 120 7.35 -7.05 1.11
CA THR A 120 7.28 -5.68 0.60
C THR A 120 8.61 -5.27 -0.02
N GLY A 121 8.58 -4.21 -0.83
CA GLY A 121 9.77 -3.67 -1.48
C GLY A 121 9.66 -3.76 -2.99
N LEU A 122 10.82 -3.74 -3.65
CA LEU A 122 10.91 -3.89 -5.10
C LEU A 122 10.78 -5.38 -5.48
N PRO A 123 10.06 -5.70 -6.57
CA PRO A 123 9.99 -7.08 -7.04
C PRO A 123 11.36 -7.55 -7.56
N GLU A 124 11.58 -8.86 -7.55
CA GLU A 124 12.67 -9.46 -8.33
C GLU A 124 12.49 -9.17 -9.82
N VAL A 125 13.61 -9.11 -10.55
CA VAL A 125 13.62 -8.94 -11.99
C VAL A 125 13.62 -10.31 -12.64
N PHE A 126 12.57 -10.61 -13.40
CA PHE A 126 12.44 -11.86 -14.14
C PHE A 126 12.72 -11.64 -15.62
N GLY A 127 13.33 -12.61 -16.29
CA GLY A 127 13.64 -12.55 -17.72
C GLY A 127 12.51 -13.06 -18.63
N SER A 128 11.47 -13.68 -18.07
CA SER A 128 10.30 -14.18 -18.83
C SER A 128 9.09 -14.42 -17.93
N TRP A 129 7.91 -14.53 -18.54
CA TRP A 129 6.70 -14.99 -17.85
C TRP A 129 6.88 -16.37 -17.20
N ALA A 130 7.52 -17.29 -17.91
CA ALA A 130 7.74 -18.65 -17.41
C ALA A 130 8.61 -18.67 -16.15
N GLU A 131 9.61 -17.79 -16.05
CA GLU A 131 10.45 -17.64 -14.87
C GLU A 131 9.67 -17.08 -13.68
N TYR A 132 8.92 -16.00 -13.90
CA TYR A 132 8.02 -15.45 -12.89
C TYR A 132 7.04 -16.51 -12.36
N ARG A 133 6.40 -17.26 -13.26
CA ARG A 133 5.47 -18.35 -12.88
C ARG A 133 6.13 -19.42 -12.02
N ARG A 134 7.33 -19.89 -12.39
CA ARG A 134 8.07 -20.87 -11.58
C ARG A 134 8.39 -20.34 -10.18
N HIS A 135 8.77 -19.07 -10.07
CA HIS A 135 9.05 -18.44 -8.78
C HIS A 135 7.79 -18.38 -7.91
N VAL A 136 6.66 -17.93 -8.48
CA VAL A 136 5.37 -17.90 -7.78
C VAL A 136 4.94 -19.30 -7.35
N ASP A 137 5.02 -20.28 -8.25
CA ASP A 137 4.64 -21.67 -7.94
C ASP A 137 5.50 -22.26 -6.81
N MET A 138 6.78 -21.91 -6.74
CA MET A 138 7.68 -22.31 -5.66
C MET A 138 7.28 -21.67 -4.32
N LEU A 139 6.93 -20.38 -4.31
CA LEU A 139 6.43 -19.72 -3.10
C LEU A 139 5.11 -20.32 -2.60
N ILE A 140 4.22 -20.72 -3.52
CA ILE A 140 2.97 -21.42 -3.19
C ILE A 140 3.27 -22.81 -2.61
N GLN A 141 4.14 -23.59 -3.26
CA GLN A 141 4.52 -24.93 -2.81
C GLN A 141 5.20 -24.91 -1.44
N ALA A 142 5.97 -23.87 -1.15
CA ALA A 142 6.59 -23.66 0.16
C ALA A 142 5.60 -23.18 1.24
N GLY A 143 4.33 -22.93 0.90
CA GLY A 143 3.31 -22.39 1.81
C GLY A 143 3.61 -20.94 2.24
N VAL A 144 4.43 -20.22 1.47
CA VAL A 144 4.79 -18.83 1.76
C VAL A 144 3.70 -17.88 1.30
N ILE A 145 3.00 -18.20 0.21
CA ILE A 145 1.84 -17.46 -0.31
C ILE A 145 0.74 -18.45 -0.74
N GLU A 146 -0.48 -17.94 -0.93
CA GLU A 146 -1.69 -18.69 -1.33
C GLU A 146 -2.15 -18.30 -2.74
#